data_AF-A0A816EZK4-F1
#
_entry.id   AF-A0A816EZK4-F1
#
_cell.length_a   1.000
_cell.length_b   1.000
_cell.length_c   1.000
_cell.angle_alpha   90.00
_cell.angle_beta   90.00
_cell.angle_gamma   90.00
#
_symmetry.space_group_name_H-M   'P 1'
#
loop_
_entity.id
_entity.type
_entity.pdbx_description
1 polymer ?
#
loop_
_entity_poly.entity_id
_entity_poly.type
_entity_poly.pdbx_seq_one_letter_code
_entity_poly.pdbx_strand_id
1 'polypeptide(L)'
;MFLLSIALEKLTLHNLFPFIFEILFKPTLEVVNALKPILQVIANGYTLTCIHLRMGQNPSNPVDARFENRDLAPEDIIDFLNRTNLRKMQHTRLFVTSDSEQALSKIVSQFPNQTITISGPILHIDRPKNRNDTGRGVLK
;
A
#
# COMPACT_ATOMS: atom_id res chain seq x y z
N MET A 1 -8.36 -0.62 -21.48
CA MET A 1 -8.08 -1.97 -22.02
C MET A 1 -8.03 -2.86 -20.78
N PHE A 2 -9.14 -3.42 -20.27
CA PHE A 2 -9.98 -4.49 -20.81
C PHE A 2 -11.48 -4.11 -20.79
N LEU A 3 -12.17 -4.25 -21.91
CA LEU A 3 -13.63 -4.29 -21.93
C LEU A 3 -14.05 -5.76 -22.00
N LEU A 4 -14.00 -6.47 -20.87
CA LEU A 4 -14.70 -7.74 -20.77
C LEU A 4 -16.20 -7.43 -20.70
N SER A 5 -16.99 -7.96 -21.64
CA SER A 5 -18.44 -7.98 -21.53
C SER A 5 -18.83 -8.97 -20.42
N ILE A 6 -18.79 -8.53 -19.17
CA ILE A 6 -19.29 -9.32 -18.05
C ILE A 6 -20.81 -9.23 -18.07
N ALA A 7 -21.49 -10.38 -18.17
CA ALA A 7 -22.94 -10.45 -18.04
C ALA A 7 -23.35 -9.89 -16.66
N LEU A 8 -24.41 -9.07 -16.61
CA LEU A 8 -24.88 -8.40 -15.39
C LEU A 8 -25.07 -9.37 -14.20
N GLU A 9 -25.44 -10.61 -14.49
CA GLU A 9 -25.69 -11.67 -13.52
C GLU A 9 -24.42 -12.18 -12.81
N LYS A 10 -23.24 -11.88 -13.35
CA LYS A 10 -21.92 -12.27 -12.79
C LYS A 10 -21.18 -11.10 -12.16
N LEU A 11 -21.84 -9.95 -12.02
CA LEU A 11 -21.27 -8.76 -11.41
C LEU A 11 -21.24 -8.93 -9.88
N THR A 12 -20.05 -9.15 -9.34
CA THR A 12 -19.81 -9.10 -7.89
C THR A 12 -19.08 -7.81 -7.52
N LEU A 13 -19.15 -7.38 -6.26
CA LEU A 13 -18.40 -6.21 -5.79
C LEU A 13 -16.89 -6.34 -6.09
N HIS A 14 -16.35 -7.55 -5.93
CA HIS A 14 -14.96 -7.88 -6.23
C HIS A 14 -14.59 -7.59 -7.70
N ASN A 15 -15.49 -7.87 -8.64
CA ASN A 15 -15.25 -7.66 -10.06
C ASN A 15 -15.59 -6.23 -10.48
N LEU A 16 -16.59 -5.60 -9.86
CA LEU A 16 -17.06 -4.26 -10.19
C LEU A 16 -16.11 -3.16 -9.67
N PHE A 17 -15.58 -3.33 -8.46
CA PHE A 17 -14.74 -2.32 -7.82
C PHE A 17 -13.53 -1.92 -8.68
N PRO A 18 -12.74 -2.84 -9.26
CA PRO A 18 -11.62 -2.47 -10.13
C PRO A 18 -12.03 -1.62 -11.33
N PHE A 19 -13.16 -1.91 -11.97
CA PHE A 19 -13.65 -1.12 -13.11
C PHE A 19 -14.04 0.29 -12.70
N ILE A 20 -14.85 0.42 -11.63
CA ILE A 20 -15.25 1.72 -11.12
C ILE A 20 -14.02 2.52 -10.68
N PHE A 21 -13.09 1.86 -9.98
CA PHE A 21 -11.86 2.48 -9.52
C PHE A 21 -11.02 3.01 -10.68
N GLU A 22 -10.83 2.21 -11.74
CA GLU A 22 -10.05 2.64 -12.92
C GLU A 22 -10.72 3.81 -13.67
N ILE A 23 -12.05 3.86 -13.71
CA ILE A 23 -12.80 4.95 -14.35
C ILE A 23 -12.68 6.24 -13.53
N LEU A 24 -12.90 6.16 -12.22
CA LEU A 24 -12.98 7.33 -11.35
C LEU A 24 -11.62 7.89 -10.96
N PHE A 25 -10.62 7.02 -10.77
CA PHE A 25 -9.32 7.41 -10.24
C PHE A 25 -8.26 7.32 -11.33
N LYS A 26 -7.98 8.47 -11.95
CA LYS A 26 -6.82 8.64 -12.84
C LYS A 26 -5.69 9.32 -12.07
N PRO A 27 -4.48 8.72 -12.01
CA PRO A 27 -3.36 9.35 -11.33
C PRO A 27 -2.95 10.63 -12.05
N THR A 28 -2.58 11.66 -11.29
CA THR A 28 -1.99 12.87 -11.86
C THR A 28 -0.59 12.57 -12.38
N LEU A 29 -0.04 13.48 -13.20
CA LEU A 29 1.33 13.33 -13.70
C LEU A 29 2.36 13.26 -12.55
N GLU A 30 2.12 13.98 -11.46
CA GLU A 30 2.96 13.93 -10.25
C GLU A 30 2.97 12.54 -9.62
N VAL A 31 1.81 11.91 -9.46
CA VAL A 31 1.69 10.55 -8.93
C VAL A 31 2.36 9.56 -9.88
N VAL A 32 2.13 9.67 -11.19
CA VAL A 32 2.80 8.83 -12.19
C VAL A 32 4.32 8.97 -12.11
N ASN A 33 4.83 10.19 -11.95
CA ASN A 33 6.25 10.45 -11.81
C ASN A 33 6.82 9.85 -10.53
N ALA A 34 6.11 9.94 -9.40
CA ALA A 34 6.51 9.32 -8.14
C ALA A 34 6.57 7.79 -8.23
N LEU A 35 5.74 7.17 -9.06
CA LEU A 35 5.70 5.72 -9.27
C LEU A 35 6.76 5.21 -10.27
N LYS A 36 7.42 6.08 -11.03
CA LYS A 36 8.42 5.69 -12.05
C LYS A 36 9.49 4.71 -11.55
N PRO A 37 10.11 4.89 -10.36
CA PRO A 37 11.11 3.94 -9.87
C PRO A 37 10.55 2.53 -9.70
N ILE A 38 9.30 2.40 -9.27
CA ILE A 38 8.62 1.12 -9.09
C ILE A 38 8.26 0.51 -10.44
N LEU A 39 7.77 1.32 -11.39
CA LEU A 39 7.43 0.86 -12.73
C LEU A 39 8.68 0.36 -13.49
N GLN A 40 9.84 0.99 -13.27
CA GLN A 40 11.10 0.55 -13.86
C GLN A 40 11.53 -0.84 -13.36
N VAL A 41 11.26 -1.19 -12.11
CA VAL A 41 11.55 -2.51 -11.55
C VAL A 41 10.79 -3.59 -12.31
N ILE A 42 9.50 -3.37 -12.54
CA ILE A 42 8.64 -4.27 -13.31
C ILE A 42 9.13 -4.33 -14.77
N ALA A 43 9.44 -3.20 -15.38
CA ALA A 43 9.96 -3.13 -16.75
C ALA A 43 11.28 -3.90 -16.93
N ASN A 44 12.11 -3.96 -15.88
CA ASN A 44 13.37 -4.70 -15.85
C ASN A 44 13.18 -6.21 -15.56
N GLY A 45 11.94 -6.72 -15.53
CA GLY A 45 11.65 -8.14 -15.35
C GLY A 45 11.72 -8.64 -13.91
N TYR A 46 11.76 -7.74 -12.92
CA TYR A 46 11.68 -8.13 -11.51
C TYR A 46 10.23 -8.36 -11.08
N THR A 47 10.03 -9.36 -10.23
CA THR A 47 8.77 -9.53 -9.50
C THR A 47 8.71 -8.52 -8.37
N LEU A 48 7.58 -7.82 -8.25
CA LEU A 48 7.33 -6.88 -7.17
C LEU A 48 6.40 -7.51 -6.12
N THR A 49 6.86 -7.57 -4.87
CA THR A 49 6.04 -7.96 -3.72
C THR A 49 5.71 -6.71 -2.91
N CYS A 50 4.42 -6.39 -2.79
CA CYS A 50 3.96 -5.21 -2.08
C CYS A 50 3.64 -5.53 -0.62
N ILE A 51 4.19 -4.75 0.28
CA ILE A 51 3.98 -4.85 1.72
C ILE A 51 3.41 -3.51 2.19
N HIS A 52 2.20 -3.55 2.73
CA HIS A 52 1.54 -2.38 3.30
C HIS A 52 1.29 -2.62 4.78
N LEU A 53 1.95 -1.82 5.63
CA LEU A 53 1.78 -1.84 7.08
C LEU A 53 1.06 -0.59 7.55
N ARG A 54 -0.11 -0.78 8.17
CA ARG A 54 -0.88 0.28 8.82
C ARG A 54 -0.81 0.11 10.35
N MET A 55 -0.07 1.00 11.00
CA MET A 55 0.27 0.96 12.43
C MET A 55 -0.48 2.04 13.24
N GLY A 56 -0.70 3.21 12.67
CA GLY A 56 -1.44 4.30 13.30
C GLY A 56 -2.95 4.03 13.36
N GLN A 57 -3.63 4.73 14.26
CA GLN A 57 -5.10 4.79 14.21
C GLN A 57 -5.54 5.80 13.16
N ASN A 58 -6.73 5.61 12.60
CA ASN A 58 -7.35 6.61 11.74
C ASN A 58 -7.93 7.71 12.64
N PRO A 59 -7.34 8.93 12.65
CA PRO A 59 -7.78 10.00 13.54
C PRO A 59 -9.22 10.45 13.28
N SER A 60 -9.75 10.21 12.08
CA SER A 60 -11.11 10.57 11.73
C SER A 60 -12.15 9.48 12.04
N ASN A 61 -11.72 8.22 12.21
CA ASN A 61 -12.58 7.09 12.53
C ASN A 61 -12.49 6.74 14.02
N PRO A 62 -13.44 7.18 14.86
CA PRO A 62 -13.41 6.91 16.29
C PRO A 62 -13.64 5.43 16.65
N VAL A 63 -14.08 4.62 15.68
CA VAL A 63 -14.30 3.16 15.83
C VAL A 63 -13.15 2.38 15.18
N ASP A 64 -12.04 3.03 14.83
CA ASP A 64 -10.88 2.31 14.33
C ASP A 64 -10.38 1.35 15.40
N ALA A 65 -10.37 0.06 15.08
CA ALA A 65 -10.08 -0.99 16.03
C ALA A 65 -8.64 -0.86 16.53
N ARG A 66 -8.47 -0.89 17.85
CA ARG A 66 -7.15 -1.09 18.43
C ARG A 66 -6.76 -2.55 18.21
N PHE A 67 -5.88 -2.78 17.25
CA PHE A 67 -5.27 -4.09 17.08
C PHE A 67 -4.30 -4.33 18.24
N GLU A 68 -4.62 -5.29 19.09
CA GLU A 68 -3.67 -5.80 20.08
C GLU A 68 -2.45 -6.38 19.33
N ASN A 69 -1.24 -6.14 19.85
CA ASN A 69 0.03 -6.59 19.27
C ASN A 69 0.40 -5.98 17.90
N ARG A 70 -0.15 -4.82 17.53
CA ARG A 70 0.20 -4.13 16.28
C ARG A 70 1.71 -3.92 16.11
N ASP A 71 2.41 -3.69 17.22
CA ASP A 71 3.86 -3.47 17.26
C ASP A 71 4.69 -4.69 16.79
N LEU A 72 4.09 -5.89 16.77
CA LEU A 72 4.71 -7.14 16.29
C LEU A 72 4.49 -7.37 14.78
N ALA A 73 3.64 -6.58 14.13
CA ALA A 73 3.35 -6.76 12.71
C ALA A 73 4.59 -6.71 11.80
N PRO A 74 5.60 -5.84 12.04
CA PRO A 74 6.84 -5.87 11.26
C PRO A 74 7.58 -7.22 11.39
N GLU A 75 7.67 -7.76 12.60
CA GLU A 75 8.30 -9.05 12.91
C GLU A 75 7.57 -10.20 12.22
N ASP A 76 6.25 -10.24 12.29
CA ASP A 76 5.42 -11.27 11.64
C ASP A 76 5.62 -11.27 10.12
N ILE A 77 5.72 -10.08 9.51
CA ILE A 77 6.03 -9.95 8.09
C ILE A 77 7.44 -10.45 7.78
N ILE A 78 8.45 -10.06 8.56
CA ILE A 78 9.83 -10.53 8.37
C ILE A 78 9.89 -12.05 8.44
N ASP A 79 9.23 -12.66 9.42
CA ASP A 79 9.13 -14.11 9.58
C ASP A 79 8.44 -14.77 8.39
N PHE A 80 7.33 -14.21 7.92
CA PHE A 80 6.65 -14.68 6.72
C PHE A 80 7.55 -14.64 5.48
N LEU A 81 8.27 -13.53 5.26
CA LEU A 81 9.19 -13.36 4.13
C LEU A 81 10.39 -14.33 4.21
N ASN A 82 10.88 -14.61 5.42
CA ASN A 82 11.97 -15.56 5.65
C ASN A 82 11.53 -17.00 5.34
N ARG A 83 10.30 -17.37 5.70
CA ARG A 83 9.75 -18.72 5.44
C ARG A 83 9.46 -18.97 3.97
N THR A 84 9.09 -17.94 3.22
CA THR A 84 8.67 -18.04 1.80
C THR A 84 9.83 -18.10 0.80
N ASN A 85 11.09 -18.20 1.26
CA ASN A 85 12.30 -18.13 0.42
C ASN A 85 12.42 -16.85 -0.43
N LEU A 86 11.59 -15.81 -0.20
CA LEU A 86 11.64 -14.55 -0.95
C LEU A 86 13.01 -13.88 -0.85
N ARG A 87 13.69 -14.02 0.29
CA ARG A 87 15.07 -13.57 0.50
C ARG A 87 16.06 -14.14 -0.52
N LYS A 88 15.82 -15.37 -1.01
CA LYS A 88 16.68 -16.08 -1.97
C LYS A 88 16.33 -15.77 -3.43
N MET A 89 15.20 -15.12 -3.69
CA MET A 89 14.78 -14.76 -5.04
C MET A 89 15.49 -13.49 -5.49
N GLN A 90 16.59 -13.65 -6.23
CA GLN A 90 17.40 -12.53 -6.75
C GLN A 90 16.59 -11.57 -7.65
N HIS A 91 15.51 -12.09 -8.26
CA HIS A 91 14.62 -11.35 -9.16
C HIS A 91 13.35 -10.83 -8.47
N THR A 92 13.37 -10.69 -7.14
CA THR A 92 12.26 -10.08 -6.40
C THR A 92 12.68 -8.76 -5.75
N ARG A 93 11.76 -7.79 -5.74
CA ARG A 93 11.87 -6.53 -5.00
C ARG A 93 10.66 -6.37 -4.08
N LEU A 94 10.91 -5.85 -2.89
CA LEU A 94 9.90 -5.60 -1.87
C LEU A 94 9.53 -4.12 -1.91
N PHE A 95 8.33 -3.79 -2.38
CA PHE A 95 7.80 -2.44 -2.23
C PHE A 95 7.15 -2.33 -0.85
N VAL A 96 7.73 -1.53 0.05
CA VAL A 96 7.28 -1.41 1.44
C VAL A 96 6.72 -0.01 1.66
N THR A 97 5.49 0.05 2.16
CA THR A 97 4.84 1.29 2.59
C THR A 97 4.28 1.14 3.99
N SER A 98 4.54 2.14 4.84
CA SER A 98 3.96 2.21 6.17
C SER A 98 3.77 3.66 6.61
N ASP A 99 2.78 3.85 7.47
CA ASP A 99 2.53 5.06 8.23
C ASP A 99 3.38 5.17 9.51
N SER A 100 4.20 4.15 9.83
CA SER A 100 5.17 4.18 10.91
C SER A 100 6.59 4.06 10.36
N GLU A 101 7.41 5.08 10.58
CA GLU A 101 8.83 5.07 10.20
C GLU A 101 9.60 3.95 10.91
N GLN A 102 9.23 3.61 12.14
CA GLN A 102 9.86 2.53 12.90
C GLN A 102 9.57 1.17 12.24
N ALA A 103 8.31 0.91 11.88
CA ALA A 103 7.91 -0.32 11.18
C ALA A 103 8.60 -0.44 9.81
N LEU A 104 8.63 0.67 9.06
CA LEU A 104 9.31 0.74 7.77
C LEU A 104 10.80 0.45 7.92
N SER A 105 11.48 1.10 8.87
CA SER A 105 12.91 0.94 9.11
C SER A 105 13.27 -0.48 9.53
N LYS A 106 12.44 -1.14 10.35
CA LYS A 106 12.63 -2.55 10.72
C LYS A 106 12.68 -3.44 9.47
N ILE A 107 11.71 -3.35 8.56
CA ILE A 107 11.71 -4.16 7.33
C ILE A 107 12.88 -3.81 6.40
N VAL A 108 13.12 -2.52 6.17
CA VAL A 108 14.19 -2.06 5.28
C VAL A 108 15.57 -2.54 5.77
N SER A 109 15.81 -2.50 7.07
CA SER A 109 17.09 -2.97 7.65
C SER A 109 17.34 -4.46 7.46
N GLN A 110 16.29 -5.27 7.36
CA GLN A 110 16.40 -6.72 7.12
C GLN A 110 16.64 -7.06 5.64
N PHE A 111 16.20 -6.19 4.72
CA PHE A 111 16.24 -6.42 3.28
C PHE A 111 16.79 -5.23 2.47
N PRO A 112 17.93 -4.63 2.85
CA PRO A 112 18.36 -3.31 2.36
C PRO A 112 18.56 -3.22 0.84
N ASN A 113 18.94 -4.33 0.20
CA ASN A 113 19.21 -4.38 -1.24
C ASN A 113 18.00 -4.85 -2.08
N GLN A 114 16.90 -5.22 -1.42
CA GLN A 114 15.70 -5.75 -2.07
C GLN A 114 14.50 -4.81 -1.90
N THR A 115 14.56 -3.88 -0.94
CA THR A 115 13.45 -2.98 -0.62
C THR A 115 13.45 -1.71 -1.45
N ILE A 116 12.24 -1.26 -1.79
CA ILE A 116 11.95 0.01 -2.45
C ILE A 116 10.85 0.67 -1.64
N THR A 117 11.00 1.96 -1.37
CA THR A 117 10.03 2.76 -0.64
C THR A 117 9.77 4.06 -1.39
N ILE A 118 8.63 4.69 -1.14
CA ILE A 118 8.37 6.06 -1.56
C ILE A 118 8.35 6.91 -0.28
N SER A 119 9.21 7.91 -0.24
CA SER A 119 9.26 8.86 0.87
C SER A 119 8.07 9.81 0.82
N GLY A 120 7.51 10.13 1.99
CA GLY A 120 6.48 11.15 2.15
C GLY A 120 5.44 10.76 3.20
N PRO A 121 4.70 11.74 3.75
CA PRO A 121 3.64 11.46 4.70
C PRO A 121 2.49 10.74 4.00
N ILE A 122 1.93 9.72 4.65
CA ILE A 122 0.67 9.12 4.21
C ILE A 122 -0.47 10.04 4.64
N LEU A 123 -1.06 10.72 3.65
CA LEU A 123 -2.20 11.62 3.85
C LEU A 123 -3.49 10.81 3.84
N HIS A 124 -4.31 11.01 4.87
CA HIS A 124 -5.67 10.51 4.91
C HIS A 124 -6.64 11.59 4.40
N ILE A 125 -7.54 11.20 3.49
CA ILE A 125 -8.59 12.07 2.97
C ILE A 125 -9.93 11.45 3.35
N ASP A 126 -10.59 12.07 4.31
CA ASP A 126 -11.91 11.70 4.80
C ASP A 126 -13.00 12.61 4.29
N ARG A 127 -14.23 12.12 4.44
CA ARG A 127 -15.40 12.98 4.36
C ARG A 127 -15.33 14.00 5.51
N PRO A 128 -15.42 15.32 5.22
CA PRO A 128 -15.51 16.35 6.25
C PRO A 128 -16.63 16.05 7.24
N LYS A 129 -16.35 16.11 8.54
CA LYS A 129 -17.41 16.00 9.55
C LYS A 129 -18.28 17.26 9.57
N ASN A 130 -17.67 18.42 9.34
CA ASN A 130 -18.31 19.74 9.35
C ASN A 130 -17.82 20.60 8.16
N ARG A 131 -18.54 21.69 7.83
CA ARG A 131 -18.18 22.60 6.70
C ARG A 131 -16.78 23.22 6.77
N ASN A 132 -16.17 23.30 7.96
CA ASN A 132 -14.84 23.88 8.17
C ASN A 132 -13.73 22.81 8.28
N ASP A 133 -14.10 21.53 8.24
CA ASP A 133 -13.16 20.42 8.25
C ASP A 133 -12.67 20.18 6.81
N THR A 134 -11.37 20.25 6.59
CA THR A 134 -10.80 20.01 5.25
C THR A 134 -10.84 18.52 4.86
N GLY A 135 -11.20 17.64 5.80
CA GLY A 135 -11.15 16.19 5.62
C GLY A 135 -9.73 15.66 5.47
N ARG A 136 -8.71 16.50 5.65
CA ARG A 136 -7.29 16.12 5.51
C ARG A 136 -6.68 15.89 6.88
N GLY A 137 -6.10 14.71 7.09
CA GLY A 137 -5.35 14.36 8.28
C GLY A 137 -4.03 13.69 7.93
N VAL A 138 -2.97 14.01 8.66
CA VAL A 138 -1.74 13.21 8.65
C VAL A 138 -1.90 12.14 9.72
N LEU A 139 -1.55 10.91 9.38
CA LEU A 139 -1.51 9.82 10.36
C LEU A 139 -0.45 10.13 11.41
N LYS A 140 -0.82 9.99 12.69
CA LYS A 140 0.08 10.09 13.83
C LYS A 140 0.46 8.71 14.33
#